data_AF-A0A971EME7-F1
#
_entry.id   AF-A0A971EME7-F1
#
_cell.length_a   1.000
_cell.length_b   1.000
_cell.length_c   1.000
_cell.angle_alpha   90.00
_cell.angle_beta   90.00
_cell.angle_gamma   90.00
#
_symmetry.space_group_name_H-M   'P 1'
#
loop_
_entity.id
_entity.type
_entity.pdbx_description
1 polymer ?
#
loop_
_entity_poly.entity_id
_entity_poly.type
_entity_poly.pdbx_seq_one_letter_code
_entity_poly.pdbx_strand_id
1 'polypeptide(L)'
;MSDNLKLYNAVRSVPSNALRTINAGRLKGKSDINPMWRIKALTEQFGPCGVGWKYTITKQWLEHGGNGEIAAFCNIDLYVKINGEWSEAIPGTGGSAFVANEKSGPYVSDECYKMALTDAISVACKALGFAADVYWDSDKTKYNSTTPINTQKKIDDAQAQVIYDLLKKTGADVKAFLEYYKISVVEDMTLDVWTKAAKALQSKLKKGEG
;
A
#
# COMPACT_ATOMS: atom_id res chain seq x y z
N MET A 1 23.94 -15.76 18.84
CA MET A 1 23.08 -16.39 17.81
C MET A 1 22.88 -15.38 16.70
N SER A 2 23.02 -15.78 15.43
CA SER A 2 22.67 -14.89 14.33
C SER A 2 21.16 -14.69 14.33
N ASP A 3 20.72 -13.43 14.28
CA ASP A 3 19.32 -13.11 14.08
C ASP A 3 18.99 -13.31 12.59
N ASN A 4 18.64 -14.54 12.23
CA ASN A 4 18.30 -14.93 10.86
C ASN A 4 17.06 -14.18 10.34
N LEU A 5 16.25 -13.60 11.24
CA LEU A 5 15.07 -12.82 10.89
C LEU A 5 15.37 -11.31 10.82
N LYS A 6 16.61 -10.86 11.04
CA LYS A 6 16.95 -9.44 11.07
C LYS A 6 16.48 -8.71 9.81
N LEU A 7 16.82 -9.21 8.63
CA LEU A 7 16.38 -8.61 7.36
C LEU A 7 14.86 -8.70 7.22
N TYR A 8 14.29 -9.90 7.42
CA TYR A 8 12.86 -10.15 7.28
C TYR A 8 12.04 -9.17 8.13
N ASN A 9 12.39 -9.02 9.41
CA ASN A 9 11.72 -8.10 10.34
C ASN A 9 11.88 -6.63 9.94
N ALA A 10 13.00 -6.25 9.31
CA ALA A 10 13.22 -4.88 8.87
C ALA A 10 12.36 -4.48 7.65
N VAL A 11 11.96 -5.45 6.81
CA VAL A 11 11.28 -5.17 5.52
C VAL A 11 9.88 -5.78 5.39
N ARG A 12 9.43 -6.58 6.37
CA ARG A 12 8.11 -7.23 6.36
C ARG A 12 6.93 -6.27 6.39
N SER A 13 7.09 -5.13 7.04
CA SER A 13 6.05 -4.11 7.17
C SER A 13 6.21 -3.02 6.12
N VAL A 14 5.10 -2.65 5.47
CA VAL A 14 5.07 -1.59 4.46
C VAL A 14 4.54 -0.31 5.13
N PRO A 15 5.23 0.83 4.99
CA PRO A 15 4.75 2.07 5.54
C PRO A 15 3.46 2.50 4.85
N SER A 16 2.57 3.12 5.62
CA SER A 16 1.23 3.54 5.17
C SER A 16 1.25 4.42 3.91
N ASN A 17 2.26 5.28 3.76
CA ASN A 17 2.42 6.15 2.59
C ASN A 17 2.85 5.41 1.31
N ALA A 18 3.24 4.14 1.42
CA ALA A 18 3.53 3.26 0.29
C ALA A 18 2.39 2.27 0.02
N LEU A 19 1.27 2.34 0.76
CA LEU A 19 0.09 1.51 0.56
C LEU A 19 -1.06 2.32 -0.02
N ARG A 20 -1.73 1.75 -1.02
CA ARG A 20 -2.96 2.31 -1.58
C ARG A 20 -4.04 1.23 -1.63
N THR A 21 -5.22 1.51 -1.11
CA THR A 21 -6.36 0.59 -1.22
C THR A 21 -6.85 0.53 -2.67
N ILE A 22 -7.03 -0.68 -3.19
CA ILE A 22 -7.59 -0.92 -4.51
C ILE A 22 -9.12 -0.80 -4.40
N ASN A 23 -9.71 0.14 -5.14
CA ASN A 23 -11.12 0.50 -5.00
C ASN A 23 -12.06 -0.21 -5.98
N ALA A 24 -11.52 -0.85 -7.02
CA ALA A 24 -12.28 -1.42 -8.12
C ALA A 24 -11.66 -2.73 -8.65
N GLY A 25 -12.44 -3.46 -9.45
CA GLY A 25 -12.01 -4.71 -10.07
C GLY A 25 -11.92 -5.88 -9.08
N ARG A 26 -11.32 -6.98 -9.54
CA ARG A 26 -11.23 -8.25 -8.80
C ARG A 26 -10.43 -8.16 -7.50
N LEU A 27 -9.54 -7.18 -7.40
CA LEU A 27 -8.67 -6.95 -6.25
C LEU A 27 -9.22 -5.88 -5.29
N LYS A 28 -10.48 -5.48 -5.43
CA LYS A 28 -11.10 -4.48 -4.55
C LYS A 28 -10.95 -4.86 -3.08
N GLY A 29 -10.51 -3.90 -2.27
CA GLY A 29 -10.26 -4.07 -0.84
C GLY A 29 -8.87 -4.62 -0.50
N LYS A 30 -8.05 -4.98 -1.50
CA LYS A 30 -6.63 -5.32 -1.31
C LYS A 30 -5.76 -4.07 -1.37
N SER A 31 -4.49 -4.23 -0.97
CA SER A 31 -3.50 -3.16 -0.99
C SER A 31 -2.58 -3.27 -2.21
N ASP A 32 -2.45 -2.16 -2.91
CA ASP A 32 -1.41 -1.88 -3.89
C ASP A 32 -0.20 -1.28 -3.16
N ILE A 33 1.00 -1.77 -3.46
CA ILE A 33 2.24 -1.32 -2.83
C ILE A 33 3.01 -0.50 -3.84
N ASN A 34 3.35 0.75 -3.50
CA ASN A 34 4.16 1.62 -4.33
C ASN A 34 5.50 0.93 -4.66
N PRO A 35 5.82 0.68 -5.94
CA PRO A 35 7.03 -0.07 -6.25
C PRO A 35 8.33 0.64 -5.87
N MET A 36 8.34 1.97 -5.84
CA MET A 36 9.52 2.74 -5.41
C MET A 36 9.88 2.49 -3.95
N TRP A 37 8.92 2.08 -3.11
CA TRP A 37 9.24 1.71 -1.74
C TRP A 37 10.19 0.51 -1.68
N ARG A 38 10.00 -0.50 -2.54
CA ARG A 38 10.91 -1.68 -2.56
C ARG A 38 12.32 -1.29 -2.98
N ILE A 39 12.45 -0.41 -3.96
CA ILE A 39 13.75 0.11 -4.42
C ILE A 39 14.43 0.89 -3.29
N LYS A 40 13.68 1.75 -2.59
CA LYS A 40 14.18 2.48 -1.42
C LYS A 40 14.61 1.52 -0.31
N ALA A 41 13.76 0.56 0.06
CA ALA A 41 14.05 -0.40 1.12
C ALA A 41 15.24 -1.32 0.78
N LEU A 42 15.38 -1.79 -0.47
CA LEU A 42 16.60 -2.48 -0.93
C LEU A 42 17.84 -1.60 -0.73
N THR A 43 17.73 -0.32 -1.09
CA THR A 43 18.84 0.63 -0.94
C THR A 43 19.18 0.91 0.52
N GLU A 44 18.19 0.97 1.41
CA GLU A 44 18.39 1.15 2.84
C GLU A 44 19.04 -0.07 3.50
N GLN A 45 18.68 -1.29 3.07
CA GLN A 45 19.22 -2.52 3.65
C GLN A 45 20.61 -2.85 3.12
N PHE A 46 20.86 -2.63 1.83
CA PHE A 46 22.06 -3.15 1.17
C PHE A 46 22.98 -2.06 0.61
N GLY A 47 22.48 -0.85 0.36
CA GLY A 47 23.20 0.24 -0.31
C GLY A 47 22.74 0.43 -1.77
N PRO A 48 23.38 1.31 -2.56
CA PRO A 48 22.96 1.62 -3.93
C PRO A 48 22.90 0.38 -4.85
N CYS A 49 22.00 0.42 -5.84
CA CYS A 49 21.96 -0.59 -6.90
C CYS A 49 23.29 -0.63 -7.66
N GLY A 50 23.79 -1.83 -7.97
CA GLY A 50 25.13 -2.08 -8.50
C GLY A 50 26.23 -2.24 -7.44
N VAL A 51 25.96 -1.83 -6.18
CA VAL A 51 26.95 -1.88 -5.08
C VAL A 51 26.50 -2.86 -4.00
N GLY A 52 25.31 -2.63 -3.45
CA GLY A 52 24.72 -3.39 -2.36
C GLY A 52 23.74 -4.46 -2.81
N TRP A 53 23.03 -4.16 -3.89
CA TRP A 53 22.13 -5.09 -4.55
C TRP A 53 22.19 -4.81 -6.04
N LYS A 54 21.80 -5.76 -6.88
CA LYS A 54 21.72 -5.60 -8.34
C LYS A 54 20.72 -6.59 -8.90
N TYR A 55 20.35 -6.41 -10.14
CA TYR A 55 19.57 -7.41 -10.87
C TYR A 55 20.06 -7.51 -12.31
N THR A 56 19.79 -8.64 -12.93
CA THR A 56 19.98 -8.86 -14.36
C THR A 56 18.64 -9.22 -14.98
N ILE A 57 18.30 -8.58 -16.09
CA ILE A 57 17.15 -9.00 -16.91
C ILE A 57 17.59 -10.23 -17.70
N THR A 58 16.94 -11.37 -17.46
CA THR A 58 17.29 -12.63 -18.12
C THR A 58 16.43 -12.90 -19.34
N LYS A 59 15.20 -12.35 -19.38
CA LYS A 59 14.31 -12.47 -20.53
C LYS A 59 13.24 -11.39 -20.53
N GLN A 60 12.90 -10.88 -21.71
CA GLN A 60 11.70 -10.09 -21.97
C GLN A 60 11.00 -10.63 -23.20
N TRP A 61 9.68 -10.76 -23.15
CA TRP A 61 8.89 -11.25 -24.29
C TRP A 61 7.44 -10.79 -24.21
N LEU A 62 6.75 -10.88 -25.35
CA LEU A 62 5.31 -10.71 -25.47
C LEU A 62 4.65 -12.08 -25.57
N GLU A 63 3.49 -12.22 -24.97
CA GLU A 63 2.63 -13.40 -25.07
C GLU A 63 1.24 -12.98 -25.54
N HIS A 64 0.68 -13.70 -26.51
CA HIS A 64 -0.64 -13.40 -27.05
C HIS A 64 -1.73 -14.05 -26.19
N GLY A 65 -2.60 -13.21 -25.62
CA GLY A 65 -3.76 -13.62 -24.85
C GLY A 65 -5.01 -13.79 -25.70
N GLY A 66 -6.12 -14.11 -25.03
CA GLY A 66 -7.44 -14.13 -25.65
C GLY A 66 -7.90 -12.73 -26.08
N ASN A 67 -8.82 -12.66 -27.05
CA ASN A 67 -9.43 -11.41 -27.49
C ASN A 67 -8.45 -10.33 -27.98
N GLY A 68 -7.28 -10.72 -28.51
CA GLY A 68 -6.29 -9.78 -29.04
C GLY A 68 -5.50 -9.02 -27.96
N GLU A 69 -5.65 -9.38 -26.68
CA GLU A 69 -4.79 -8.88 -25.62
C GLU A 69 -3.36 -9.42 -25.78
N ILE A 70 -2.38 -8.62 -25.38
CA ILE A 70 -0.97 -9.02 -25.40
C ILE A 70 -0.36 -8.64 -24.06
N ALA A 71 0.30 -9.60 -23.41
CA ALA A 71 1.01 -9.38 -22.16
C ALA A 71 2.52 -9.27 -22.42
N ALA A 72 3.18 -8.32 -21.77
CA ALA A 72 4.63 -8.24 -21.67
C ALA A 72 5.10 -8.89 -20.38
N PHE A 73 6.10 -9.75 -20.47
CA PHE A 73 6.72 -10.41 -19.34
C PHE A 73 8.20 -10.05 -19.23
N CYS A 74 8.70 -10.04 -17.99
CA CYS A 74 10.10 -9.79 -17.67
C CYS A 74 10.56 -10.80 -16.61
N ASN A 75 11.61 -11.54 -16.91
CA ASN A 75 12.33 -12.35 -15.93
C ASN A 75 13.59 -11.60 -15.48
N ILE A 76 13.86 -11.66 -14.18
CA ILE A 76 15.09 -11.16 -13.59
C ILE A 76 15.71 -12.19 -12.66
N ASP A 77 17.01 -12.01 -12.43
CA ASP A 77 17.69 -12.51 -11.23
C ASP A 77 18.11 -11.31 -10.38
N LEU A 78 17.66 -11.26 -9.13
CA LEU A 78 18.08 -10.28 -8.12
C LEU A 78 19.23 -10.85 -7.29
N TYR A 79 20.17 -10.01 -6.91
CA TYR A 79 21.31 -10.34 -6.08
C TYR A 79 21.47 -9.29 -4.98
N VAL A 80 21.81 -9.71 -3.77
CA VAL A 80 22.08 -8.83 -2.63
C VAL A 80 23.47 -9.12 -2.07
N LYS A 81 24.11 -8.12 -1.47
CA LYS A 81 25.42 -8.22 -0.86
C LYS A 81 25.29 -8.16 0.65
N ILE A 82 25.70 -9.22 1.34
CA ILE A 82 25.63 -9.32 2.80
C ILE A 82 27.03 -9.63 3.31
N ASN A 83 27.53 -8.82 4.26
CA ASN A 83 28.87 -8.95 4.83
C ASN A 83 30.01 -9.01 3.79
N GLY A 84 29.83 -8.35 2.64
CA GLY A 84 30.82 -8.32 1.57
C GLY A 84 30.68 -9.43 0.52
N GLU A 85 29.83 -10.43 0.75
CA GLU A 85 29.59 -11.55 -0.17
C GLU A 85 28.28 -11.34 -0.94
N TRP A 86 28.29 -11.69 -2.23
CA TRP A 86 27.09 -11.67 -3.06
C TRP A 86 26.27 -12.95 -2.85
N SER A 87 24.95 -12.80 -2.80
CA SER A 87 24.03 -13.93 -2.81
C SER A 87 24.05 -14.66 -4.16
N GLU A 88 23.50 -15.87 -4.17
CA GLU A 88 23.01 -16.50 -5.40
C GLU A 88 21.81 -15.73 -5.99
N ALA A 89 21.42 -16.12 -7.20
CA ALA A 89 20.30 -15.54 -7.92
C ALA A 89 18.97 -15.74 -7.17
N ILE A 90 18.22 -14.66 -7.02
CA ILE A 90 16.85 -14.65 -6.48
C ILE A 90 15.91 -14.34 -7.66
N PRO A 91 15.24 -15.36 -8.22
CA PRO A 91 14.47 -15.19 -9.44
C PRO A 91 13.19 -14.40 -9.22
N GLY A 92 12.78 -13.64 -10.23
CA GLY A 92 11.50 -12.95 -10.28
C GLY A 92 10.94 -12.90 -11.69
N THR A 93 9.64 -13.17 -11.84
CA THR A 93 8.89 -12.97 -13.08
C THR A 93 7.80 -11.95 -12.82
N GLY A 94 7.77 -10.90 -13.64
CA GLY A 94 6.74 -9.86 -13.60
C GLY A 94 6.04 -9.72 -14.93
N GLY A 95 4.84 -9.13 -14.89
CA GLY A 95 3.99 -8.96 -16.07
C GLY A 95 3.31 -7.60 -16.12
N SER A 96 3.01 -7.15 -17.34
CA SER A 96 2.10 -6.02 -17.58
C SER A 96 1.38 -6.22 -18.90
N ALA A 97 0.23 -5.57 -19.10
CA ALA A 97 -0.44 -5.58 -20.39
C ALA A 97 0.34 -4.69 -21.38
N PHE A 98 0.71 -5.25 -22.54
CA PHE A 98 1.16 -4.47 -23.69
C PHE A 98 -0.03 -3.99 -24.51
N VAL A 99 -1.01 -4.87 -24.77
CA VAL A 99 -2.31 -4.52 -25.36
C VAL A 99 -3.41 -4.94 -24.40
N ALA A 100 -4.20 -3.98 -23.93
CA ALA A 100 -5.35 -4.20 -23.05
C ALA A 100 -6.65 -3.79 -23.74
N ASN A 101 -7.71 -4.58 -23.56
CA ASN A 101 -9.03 -4.21 -24.07
C ASN A 101 -9.74 -3.30 -23.06
N GLU A 102 -9.78 -2.00 -23.36
CA GLU A 102 -10.51 -1.02 -22.56
C GLU A 102 -11.88 -0.70 -23.16
N LYS A 103 -12.73 0.03 -22.42
CA LYS A 103 -14.07 0.42 -22.89
C LYS A 103 -14.04 1.25 -24.18
N SER A 104 -12.96 2.01 -24.39
CA SER A 104 -12.71 2.83 -25.59
C SER A 104 -12.03 2.07 -26.73
N GLY A 105 -11.77 0.77 -26.57
CA GLY A 105 -11.04 -0.07 -27.52
C GLY A 105 -9.67 -0.50 -27.01
N PRO A 106 -8.86 -1.16 -27.86
CA PRO A 106 -7.52 -1.60 -27.50
C PRO A 106 -6.59 -0.44 -27.13
N TYR A 107 -5.95 -0.53 -25.98
CA TYR A 107 -4.92 0.39 -25.53
C TYR A 107 -3.55 -0.29 -25.59
N VAL A 108 -2.57 0.38 -26.19
CA VAL A 108 -1.18 -0.08 -26.27
C VAL A 108 -0.32 0.68 -25.27
N SER A 109 0.42 -0.03 -24.41
CA SER A 109 1.27 0.57 -23.40
C SER A 109 2.76 0.48 -23.77
N ASP A 110 3.40 1.63 -23.96
CA ASP A 110 4.86 1.76 -24.11
C ASP A 110 5.63 1.59 -22.79
N GLU A 111 4.94 1.67 -21.66
CA GLU A 111 5.49 1.43 -20.32
C GLU A 111 5.46 -0.04 -19.88
N CYS A 112 4.90 -0.94 -20.69
CA CYS A 112 4.62 -2.34 -20.29
C CYS A 112 5.85 -3.08 -19.74
N TYR A 113 7.02 -2.97 -20.38
CA TYR A 113 8.24 -3.63 -19.90
C TYR A 113 8.83 -2.99 -18.64
N LYS A 114 8.66 -1.68 -18.45
CA LYS A 114 9.08 -0.99 -17.21
C LYS A 114 8.22 -1.43 -16.03
N MET A 115 6.92 -1.57 -16.27
CA MET A 115 5.97 -2.11 -15.30
C MET A 115 6.27 -3.58 -14.99
N ALA A 116 6.49 -4.42 -16.01
CA ALA A 116 6.83 -5.83 -15.83
C ALA A 116 8.16 -6.02 -15.09
N LEU A 117 9.18 -5.21 -15.38
CA LEU A 117 10.45 -5.22 -14.65
C LEU A 117 10.25 -4.90 -13.16
N THR A 118 9.46 -3.88 -12.88
CA THR A 118 9.17 -3.44 -11.51
C THR A 118 8.38 -4.48 -10.72
N ASP A 119 7.46 -5.17 -11.38
CA ASP A 119 6.74 -6.32 -10.81
C ASP A 119 7.68 -7.51 -10.56
N ALA A 120 8.60 -7.80 -11.49
CA ALA A 120 9.58 -8.87 -11.34
C ALA A 120 10.50 -8.65 -10.12
N ILE A 121 10.95 -7.41 -9.90
CA ILE A 121 11.69 -7.02 -8.70
C ILE A 121 10.82 -7.23 -7.45
N SER A 122 9.54 -6.85 -7.51
CA SER A 122 8.62 -7.04 -6.40
C SER A 122 8.43 -8.51 -6.04
N VAL A 123 8.39 -9.40 -7.02
CA VAL A 123 8.33 -10.85 -6.84
C VAL A 123 9.62 -11.38 -6.19
N ALA A 124 10.79 -11.04 -6.72
CA ALA A 124 12.08 -11.46 -6.14
C ALA A 124 12.23 -11.00 -4.68
N CYS A 125 11.83 -9.76 -4.36
CA CYS A 125 11.90 -9.23 -3.00
C CYS A 125 11.03 -9.99 -1.98
N LYS A 126 10.00 -10.74 -2.40
CA LYS A 126 9.19 -11.55 -1.48
C LYS A 126 10.01 -12.67 -0.83
N ALA A 127 10.97 -13.24 -1.56
CA ALA A 127 11.90 -14.24 -1.03
C ALA A 127 12.81 -13.66 0.08
N LEU A 128 13.01 -12.34 0.11
CA LEU A 128 13.74 -11.62 1.14
C LEU A 128 12.85 -11.14 2.30
N GLY A 129 11.54 -11.42 2.26
CA GLY A 129 10.57 -11.02 3.28
C GLY A 129 9.90 -9.66 3.07
N PHE A 130 10.13 -8.98 1.93
CA PHE A 130 9.57 -7.65 1.71
C PHE A 130 8.05 -7.69 1.68
N ALA A 131 7.42 -6.82 2.47
CA ALA A 131 5.97 -6.69 2.58
C ALA A 131 5.25 -7.97 3.03
N ALA A 132 5.93 -8.88 3.72
CA ALA A 132 5.34 -10.15 4.17
C ALA A 132 4.03 -9.94 4.95
N ASP A 133 3.89 -8.87 5.74
CA ASP A 133 2.68 -8.59 6.52
C ASP A 133 1.45 -8.29 5.65
N VAL A 134 1.64 -7.88 4.39
CA VAL A 134 0.55 -7.68 3.42
C VAL A 134 0.02 -9.02 2.88
N TYR A 135 0.89 -10.03 2.80
CA TYR A 135 0.57 -11.35 2.23
C TYR A 135 0.24 -12.40 3.28
N TRP A 136 0.70 -12.21 4.52
CA TRP A 136 0.55 -13.17 5.61
C TRP A 136 0.06 -12.48 6.89
N ASP A 137 -1.26 -12.49 7.10
CA ASP A 137 -1.91 -11.79 8.21
C ASP A 137 -1.72 -12.48 9.59
N SER A 138 -1.22 -13.72 9.61
CA SER A 138 -1.16 -14.60 10.81
C SER A 138 0.21 -14.66 11.53
N ASP A 139 1.24 -13.96 11.05
CA ASP A 139 2.61 -13.99 11.64
C ASP A 139 2.88 -12.76 12.53
N LYS A 140 1.89 -12.36 13.32
CA LYS A 140 2.02 -11.24 14.27
C LYS A 140 2.67 -11.78 15.56
N THR A 141 3.97 -11.55 15.74
CA THR A 141 4.65 -11.89 17.00
C THR A 141 4.29 -10.88 18.10
N LYS A 142 4.44 -11.25 19.39
CA LYS A 142 4.15 -10.38 20.56
C LYS A 142 4.92 -9.05 20.58
N TYR A 143 5.96 -8.90 19.76
CA TYR A 143 6.71 -7.66 19.59
C TYR A 143 6.12 -6.73 18.50
N ASN A 144 5.14 -7.21 17.74
CA ASN A 144 4.38 -6.46 16.74
C ASN A 144 3.11 -5.83 17.33
N SER A 145 3.22 -5.19 18.49
CA SER A 145 2.22 -4.23 18.95
C SER A 145 2.34 -2.92 18.15
N THR A 146 2.34 -3.01 16.83
CA THR A 146 1.83 -1.93 15.99
C THR A 146 0.49 -2.42 15.47
N THR A 147 -0.54 -1.93 16.16
CA THR A 147 -1.96 -1.99 15.85
C THR A 147 -2.21 -2.10 14.36
N PRO A 148 -3.17 -2.94 13.89
CA PRO A 148 -3.54 -2.98 12.48
C PRO A 148 -3.80 -1.55 11.99
N ILE A 149 -2.91 -1.04 11.13
CA ILE A 149 -2.97 0.33 10.63
C ILE A 149 -4.10 0.35 9.60
N ASN A 150 -5.30 0.59 10.11
CA ASN A 150 -6.39 1.16 9.32
C ASN A 150 -5.95 2.60 8.99
N THR A 151 -5.35 2.79 7.81
CA THR A 151 -4.85 4.08 7.32
C THR A 151 -6.00 5.00 6.94
N GLN A 152 -6.72 5.47 7.94
CA GLN A 152 -7.36 6.76 7.89
C GLN A 152 -6.78 7.54 9.06
N LYS A 153 -5.98 8.57 8.76
CA LYS A 153 -5.34 9.42 9.78
C LYS A 153 -6.44 9.88 10.74
N LYS A 154 -6.41 9.37 11.99
CA LYS A 154 -7.33 9.78 13.04
C LYS A 154 -7.13 11.26 13.31
N ILE A 155 -8.21 11.90 13.72
CA ILE A 155 -8.17 13.30 14.14
C ILE A 155 -7.34 13.46 15.43
N ASP A 156 -6.81 14.65 15.67
CA ASP A 156 -6.19 15.00 16.94
C ASP A 156 -7.24 15.44 17.99
N ASP A 157 -6.81 15.59 19.25
CA ASP A 157 -7.69 15.98 20.35
C ASP A 157 -8.36 17.34 20.13
N ALA A 158 -7.66 18.27 19.47
CA ALA A 158 -8.20 19.59 19.15
C ALA A 158 -9.36 19.49 18.14
N GLN A 159 -9.19 18.66 17.12
CA GLN A 159 -10.23 18.36 16.13
C GLN A 159 -11.42 17.61 16.76
N ALA A 160 -11.18 16.69 17.70
CA ALA A 160 -12.25 16.01 18.42
C ALA A 160 -13.06 17.00 19.26
N GLN A 161 -12.38 17.91 19.95
CA GLN A 161 -13.03 18.97 20.74
C GLN A 161 -13.95 19.86 19.89
N VAL A 162 -13.55 20.19 18.66
CA VAL A 162 -14.40 20.95 17.73
C VAL A 162 -15.73 20.24 17.46
N ILE A 163 -15.73 18.91 17.31
CA ILE A 163 -16.96 18.14 17.08
C ILE A 163 -17.83 18.10 18.34
N TYR A 164 -17.23 17.89 19.53
CA TYR A 164 -17.99 17.93 20.79
C TYR A 164 -18.67 19.29 21.01
N ASP A 165 -17.95 20.39 20.75
CA ASP A 165 -18.49 21.73 20.88
C ASP A 165 -19.65 21.97 19.90
N LEU A 166 -19.52 21.49 18.66
CA LEU A 166 -20.57 21.61 17.64
C LEU A 166 -21.81 20.75 17.97
N LEU A 167 -21.62 19.52 18.47
CA LEU A 167 -22.73 18.67 18.92
C LEU A 167 -23.49 19.34 20.06
N LYS A 168 -22.77 19.89 21.06
CA LYS A 168 -23.37 20.62 22.18
C LYS A 168 -24.13 21.85 21.72
N LYS A 169 -23.56 22.67 20.82
CA LYS A 169 -24.20 23.88 20.30
C LYS A 169 -25.42 23.60 19.43
N THR A 170 -25.45 22.49 18.70
CA THR A 170 -26.56 22.13 17.81
C THR A 170 -27.65 21.28 18.47
N GLY A 171 -27.46 20.88 19.73
CA GLY A 171 -28.33 19.94 20.43
C GLY A 171 -28.49 18.60 19.70
N ALA A 172 -27.49 18.20 18.90
CA ALA A 172 -27.53 16.96 18.16
C ALA A 172 -27.35 15.76 19.09
N ASP A 173 -28.13 14.71 18.88
CA ASP A 173 -28.02 13.47 19.64
C ASP A 173 -26.68 12.78 19.34
N VAL A 174 -25.88 12.60 20.39
CA VAL A 174 -24.52 12.05 20.27
C VAL A 174 -24.57 10.58 19.84
N LYS A 175 -25.53 9.81 20.34
CA LYS A 175 -25.63 8.37 20.04
C LYS A 175 -25.97 8.15 18.56
N ALA A 176 -26.96 8.87 18.04
CA ALA A 176 -27.35 8.85 16.64
C ALA A 176 -26.24 9.38 15.73
N PHE A 177 -25.49 10.40 16.17
CA PHE A 177 -24.33 10.91 15.43
C PHE A 177 -23.23 9.83 15.29
N LEU A 178 -22.86 9.19 16.40
CA LEU A 178 -21.84 8.13 16.41
C LEU A 178 -22.28 6.94 15.54
N GLU A 179 -23.55 6.54 15.61
CA GLU A 179 -24.12 5.48 14.79
C GLU A 179 -24.13 5.82 13.29
N TYR A 180 -24.50 7.05 12.93
CA TYR A 180 -24.51 7.51 11.54
C TYR A 180 -23.12 7.44 10.89
N TYR A 181 -22.08 7.83 11.63
CA TYR A 181 -20.69 7.78 11.16
C TYR A 181 -20.00 6.43 11.40
N LYS A 182 -20.69 5.47 12.04
CA LYS A 182 -20.19 4.13 12.37
C LYS A 182 -18.90 4.15 13.20
N ILE A 183 -18.87 5.03 14.20
CA ILE A 183 -17.75 5.24 15.12
C ILE A 183 -18.22 5.01 16.56
N SER A 184 -17.33 4.57 17.44
CA SER A 184 -17.66 4.33 18.85
C SER A 184 -17.48 5.58 19.70
N VAL A 185 -16.47 6.41 19.38
CA VAL A 185 -16.23 7.71 19.98
C VAL A 185 -15.79 8.71 18.91
N VAL A 186 -15.82 10.01 19.20
CA VAL A 186 -15.48 11.07 18.22
C VAL A 186 -14.03 10.96 17.77
N GLU A 187 -13.14 10.54 18.65
CA GLU A 187 -11.69 10.37 18.42
C GLU A 187 -11.39 9.25 17.43
N ASP A 188 -12.36 8.34 17.19
CA ASP A 188 -12.24 7.32 16.14
C ASP A 188 -12.50 7.88 14.74
N MET A 189 -12.92 9.14 14.64
CA MET A 189 -13.10 9.81 13.36
C MET A 189 -11.78 9.99 12.63
N THR A 190 -11.93 10.03 11.33
CA THR A 190 -10.84 10.23 10.39
C THR A 190 -10.99 11.59 9.76
N LEU A 191 -9.92 12.15 9.20
CA LEU A 191 -9.97 13.52 8.67
C LEU A 191 -11.10 13.75 7.66
N ASP A 192 -11.39 12.78 6.77
CA ASP A 192 -12.50 12.90 5.80
C ASP A 192 -13.88 12.90 6.47
N VAL A 193 -14.07 12.00 7.45
CA VAL A 193 -15.31 11.94 8.25
C VAL A 193 -15.47 13.23 9.06
N TRP A 194 -14.38 13.75 9.61
CA TRP A 194 -14.35 15.00 10.36
C TRP A 194 -14.74 16.20 9.50
N THR A 195 -14.17 16.34 8.30
CA THR A 195 -14.54 17.44 7.39
C THR A 195 -16.04 17.42 7.06
N LYS A 196 -16.60 16.23 6.81
CA LYS A 196 -18.04 16.07 6.51
C LYS A 196 -18.90 16.40 7.74
N ALA A 197 -18.56 15.85 8.90
CA ALA A 197 -19.29 16.05 10.14
C ALA A 197 -19.28 17.51 10.60
N ALA A 198 -18.10 18.16 10.59
CA ALA A 198 -17.96 19.56 10.96
C ALA A 198 -18.82 20.47 10.06
N LYS A 199 -18.78 20.25 8.74
CA LYS A 199 -19.59 21.01 7.78
C LYS A 199 -21.10 20.82 8.01
N ALA A 200 -21.54 19.58 8.26
CA ALA A 200 -22.95 19.27 8.52
C ALA A 200 -23.45 19.96 9.80
N LEU A 201 -22.69 19.88 10.89
CA LEU A 201 -23.04 20.49 12.17
C LEU A 201 -23.00 22.02 12.09
N GLN A 202 -22.01 22.62 11.42
CA GLN A 202 -21.96 24.06 11.18
C GLN A 202 -23.16 24.54 10.34
N SER A 203 -23.57 23.77 9.33
CA SER A 203 -24.76 24.10 8.54
C SER A 203 -26.04 24.00 9.37
N LYS A 204 -26.11 23.07 10.32
CA LYS A 204 -27.25 22.94 11.25
C LYS A 204 -27.30 24.11 12.22
N LEU A 205 -26.15 24.55 12.74
CA LEU A 205 -26.05 25.71 13.62
C LEU A 205 -26.57 26.98 12.93
N LYS A 206 -26.13 27.25 11.69
CA LYS A 206 -26.58 28.41 10.90
C LYS A 206 -28.08 28.41 10.58
N LYS A 207 -28.74 27.24 10.57
CA LYS A 207 -30.19 27.12 10.33
C LYS A 207 -31.02 27.27 11.60
N GLY A 208 -30.42 27.13 12.79
CA GLY A 208 -31.10 27.30 14.07
C GLY A 208 -31.00 28.72 14.64
N GLU A 209 -30.19 29.59 14.04
CA GLU A 209 -30.03 31.01 14.41
C GLU A 209 -30.91 31.96 13.56
N GLY A 210 -31.74 31.41 12.65
CA GLY A 210 -32.64 32.15 11.77
C GLY A 210 -34.11 31.90 12.07
#